data_AF-A0A172QQY1-F1
#
_entry.id   AF-A0A172QQY1-F1
#
_cell.length_a   1.000
_cell.length_b   1.000
_cell.length_c   1.000
_cell.angle_alpha   90.00
_cell.angle_beta   90.00
_cell.angle_gamma   90.00
#
_symmetry.space_group_name_H-M   'P 1'
#
loop_
_entity.id
_entity.type
_entity.pdbx_description
1 polymer ?
#
loop_
_entity_poly.entity_id
_entity_poly.type
_entity_poly.pdbx_seq_one_letter_code
_entity_poly.pdbx_strand_id
1 'polypeptide(L)'
;MNFLIDENFPANSLGYLSQMYRGHFFDHVVMGNYKAGIDDLSLFTEAKRQGIDVLITGDIRQITGQDRLNERKACRQAGLHWLGVPQVLKARGKEGKWAQTNSLLSNMRYALPVFESATSPTAILLRPGSIKLQAEKEFPQLL
;
A
#
# COMPACT_ATOMS: atom_id res chain seq x y z
N MET A 1 9.53 -0.99 11.09
CA MET A 1 9.67 -0.69 9.64
C MET A 1 8.97 0.62 9.33
N ASN A 2 9.48 1.33 8.32
CA ASN A 2 8.97 2.62 7.86
C ASN A 2 8.25 2.46 6.51
N PHE A 3 7.02 2.93 6.43
CA PHE A 3 6.14 2.80 5.28
C PHE A 3 5.88 4.16 4.66
N LEU A 4 5.88 4.22 3.33
CA LEU A 4 5.45 5.38 2.57
C LEU A 4 4.21 5.03 1.76
N ILE A 5 3.15 5.82 1.95
CA ILE A 5 1.89 5.70 1.23
C ILE A 5 1.90 6.67 0.05
N ASP A 6 1.70 6.13 -1.14
CA ASP A 6 1.65 6.85 -2.41
C ASP A 6 0.42 7.78 -2.51
N GLU A 7 0.51 8.81 -3.34
CA GLU A 7 -0.53 9.83 -3.55
C GLU A 7 -1.86 9.29 -4.11
N ASN A 8 -1.80 8.17 -4.82
CA ASN A 8 -2.97 7.49 -5.37
C ASN A 8 -3.74 6.67 -4.32
N PHE A 9 -3.28 6.69 -3.06
CA PHE A 9 -3.89 5.99 -1.95
C PHE A 9 -4.59 6.97 -0.98
N PRO A 10 -5.65 6.57 -0.27
CA PRO A 10 -6.34 7.47 0.65
C PRO A 10 -5.46 7.92 1.84
N ALA A 11 -5.13 9.21 1.94
CA ALA A 11 -4.30 9.78 3.00
C ALA A 11 -4.85 9.58 4.43
N ASN A 12 -6.18 9.47 4.58
CA ASN A 12 -6.81 9.20 5.87
C ASN A 12 -6.49 7.80 6.44
N SER A 13 -5.87 6.91 5.65
CA SER A 13 -5.37 5.61 6.11
C SER A 13 -4.27 5.72 7.16
N LEU A 14 -3.48 6.80 7.16
CA LEU A 14 -2.37 7.02 8.08
C LEU A 14 -2.79 6.92 9.56
N GLY A 15 -3.89 7.60 9.92
CA GLY A 15 -4.37 7.63 11.30
C GLY A 15 -4.71 6.23 11.82
N TYR A 16 -5.36 5.41 10.99
CA TYR A 16 -5.71 4.04 11.36
C TYR A 16 -4.47 3.13 11.43
N LEU A 17 -3.57 3.22 10.45
CA LEU A 17 -2.35 2.42 10.41
C LEU A 17 -1.45 2.68 11.61
N SER A 18 -1.17 3.95 11.90
CA SER A 18 -0.32 4.34 13.03
C SER A 18 -0.90 3.94 14.38
N GLN A 19 -2.22 3.90 14.52
CA GLN A 19 -2.87 3.43 15.75
C GLN A 19 -2.83 1.90 15.90
N MET A 20 -3.07 1.17 14.81
CA MET A 20 -3.16 -0.30 14.82
C MET A 20 -1.78 -0.98 14.85
N TYR A 21 -0.80 -0.42 14.16
CA TYR A 21 0.52 -1.03 13.95
C TYR A 21 1.61 -0.22 14.66
N ARG A 22 1.50 -0.15 16.00
CA ARG A 22 2.48 0.54 16.86
C ARG A 22 3.87 -0.09 16.70
N GLY A 23 4.91 0.74 16.73
CA GLY A 23 6.29 0.32 16.46
C GLY A 23 6.70 0.39 15.00
N HIS A 24 5.77 0.70 14.10
CA HIS A 24 6.03 1.04 12.71
C HIS A 24 5.73 2.53 12.46
N PHE A 25 6.42 3.11 11.49
CA PHE A 25 6.19 4.49 11.06
C PHE A 25 5.47 4.49 9.72
N PHE A 26 4.47 5.34 9.57
CA PHE A 26 3.73 5.51 8.32
C PHE A 26 3.78 6.99 7.91
N ASP A 27 4.22 7.24 6.69
CA ASP A 27 4.20 8.55 6.05
C ASP A 27 3.40 8.48 4.74
N HIS A 28 3.09 9.63 4.17
CA HIS A 28 2.34 9.76 2.94
C HIS A 28 2.97 10.81 2.04
N VAL A 29 3.16 10.51 0.76
CA VAL A 29 3.87 11.37 -0.21
C VAL A 29 3.37 12.82 -0.17
N VAL A 30 2.06 13.01 -0.16
CA VAL A 30 1.43 14.35 -0.14
C VAL A 30 1.58 15.11 1.19
N MET A 31 1.72 14.42 2.32
CA MET A 31 1.74 15.04 3.66
C MET A 31 3.16 15.15 4.23
N GLY A 32 4.06 14.30 3.76
CA GLY A 32 5.46 14.25 4.18
C GLY A 32 6.33 15.28 3.47
N ASN A 33 7.64 15.12 3.61
CA ASN A 33 8.64 16.02 3.03
C ASN A 33 9.09 15.54 1.64
N TYR A 34 8.13 15.32 0.75
CA TYR A 34 8.38 14.93 -0.64
C TYR A 34 8.03 16.08 -1.57
N LYS A 35 8.79 16.23 -2.65
CA LYS A 35 8.50 17.25 -3.67
C LYS A 35 7.17 16.90 -4.35
N ALA A 36 6.26 17.87 -4.41
CA ALA A 36 5.00 17.70 -5.13
C ALA A 36 5.27 17.35 -6.61
N GLY A 37 4.61 16.30 -7.11
CA GLY A 37 4.77 15.81 -8.48
C GLY A 37 6.13 15.19 -8.78
N ILE A 38 6.81 14.65 -7.76
CA ILE A 38 8.00 13.82 -7.94
C ILE A 38 7.65 12.58 -8.79
N ASP A 39 8.49 12.26 -9.79
CA ASP A 39 8.29 11.05 -10.58
C ASP A 39 8.64 9.78 -9.77
N ASP A 40 8.09 8.64 -10.15
CA ASP A 40 8.22 7.37 -9.43
C ASP A 40 9.68 6.94 -9.20
N LEU A 41 10.57 7.15 -10.18
CA LEU A 41 11.98 6.74 -10.07
C LEU A 41 12.72 7.61 -9.05
N SER A 42 12.50 8.92 -9.11
CA SER A 42 13.01 9.87 -8.12
C SER A 42 12.42 9.59 -6.74
N LEU A 43 11.13 9.25 -6.67
CA LEU A 43 10.44 8.92 -5.42
C LEU A 43 11.08 7.72 -4.72
N PHE A 44 11.42 6.65 -5.44
CA PHE A 44 12.05 5.48 -4.83
C PHE A 44 13.41 5.80 -4.20
N THR A 45 14.21 6.60 -4.89
CA THR A 45 15.52 7.04 -4.40
C THR A 45 15.37 7.90 -3.14
N GLU A 46 14.45 8.85 -3.19
CA GLU A 46 14.19 9.79 -2.10
C GLU A 46 13.57 9.09 -0.88
N ALA A 47 12.61 8.20 -1.10
CA ALA A 47 12.00 7.38 -0.05
C ALA A 47 13.09 6.57 0.68
N LYS A 48 13.99 5.92 -0.06
CA LYS A 48 15.08 5.18 0.58
C LYS A 48 16.02 6.09 1.37
N ARG A 49 16.35 7.27 0.83
CA ARG A 49 17.16 8.28 1.52
C ARG A 49 16.54 8.74 2.84
N GLN A 50 15.22 8.80 2.89
CA GLN A 50 14.45 9.12 4.11
C GLN A 50 14.25 7.91 5.04
N GLY A 51 14.86 6.76 4.74
CA GLY A 51 14.80 5.56 5.58
C GLY A 51 13.49 4.79 5.45
N ILE A 52 12.74 4.97 4.37
CA ILE A 52 11.57 4.15 4.06
C ILE A 52 12.03 2.73 3.69
N ASP A 53 11.31 1.74 4.21
CA ASP A 53 11.52 0.33 3.91
C ASP A 53 10.52 -0.19 2.87
N VAL A 54 9.26 0.28 2.94
CA VAL A 54 8.16 -0.26 2.12
C VAL A 54 7.35 0.86 1.48
N LEU A 55 7.14 0.78 0.17
CA LEU A 55 6.19 1.62 -0.55
C LEU A 55 4.81 0.94 -0.62
N ILE A 56 3.74 1.67 -0.31
CA ILE A 56 2.35 1.23 -0.42
C ILE A 56 1.68 2.04 -1.52
N THR A 57 1.11 1.37 -2.53
CA THR A 57 0.50 2.06 -3.68
C THR A 57 -0.78 1.37 -4.18
N GLY A 58 -1.65 2.17 -4.78
CA GLY A 58 -2.80 1.72 -5.56
C GLY A 58 -2.53 1.55 -7.05
N ASP A 59 -1.44 2.10 -7.60
CA ASP A 59 -1.10 1.94 -9.02
C ASP A 59 -0.30 0.64 -9.25
N ILE A 60 -1.04 -0.43 -9.51
CA ILE A 60 -0.48 -1.75 -9.73
C ILE A 60 0.37 -1.81 -11.02
N ARG A 61 0.15 -0.88 -11.97
CA ARG A 61 0.87 -0.88 -13.24
C ARG A 61 2.35 -0.59 -13.06
N GLN A 62 2.75 0.03 -11.96
CA GLN A 62 4.16 0.27 -11.64
C GLN A 62 5.01 -1.01 -11.62
N ILE A 63 4.40 -2.16 -11.32
CA ILE A 63 5.12 -3.45 -11.28
C ILE A 63 4.62 -4.49 -12.29
N THR A 64 3.44 -4.30 -12.88
CA THR A 64 2.85 -5.25 -13.85
C THR A 64 2.87 -4.74 -15.30
N GLY A 65 3.14 -3.45 -15.54
CA GLY A 65 3.17 -2.88 -16.89
C GLY A 65 4.41 -3.28 -17.66
N GLN A 66 4.24 -3.71 -18.91
CA GLN A 66 5.35 -4.05 -19.81
C GLN A 66 6.26 -2.81 -20.08
N ASP A 67 5.65 -1.63 -20.12
CA ASP A 67 6.29 -0.31 -20.24
C ASP A 67 6.92 0.19 -18.93
N ARG A 68 6.56 -0.42 -17.79
CA ARG A 68 6.96 -0.03 -16.43
C ARG A 68 7.97 -0.99 -15.79
N LEU A 69 8.56 -1.90 -16.57
CA LEU A 69 9.64 -2.80 -16.12
C LEU A 69 10.80 -2.04 -15.44
N ASN A 70 11.05 -0.80 -15.87
CA ASN A 70 12.04 0.08 -15.29
C ASN A 70 11.70 0.48 -13.84
N GLU A 71 10.44 0.70 -13.50
CA GLU A 71 10.02 1.07 -12.14
C GLU A 71 10.16 -0.09 -11.18
N ARG A 72 9.72 -1.29 -11.56
CA ARG A 72 9.96 -2.49 -10.76
C ARG A 72 11.44 -2.71 -10.49
N LYS A 73 12.28 -2.55 -11.52
CA LYS A 73 13.74 -2.66 -11.39
C LYS A 73 14.30 -1.58 -10.49
N ALA A 74 13.86 -0.33 -10.64
CA ALA A 74 14.30 0.80 -9.84
C ALA A 74 13.91 0.66 -8.37
N CYS A 75 12.67 0.26 -8.07
CA CYS A 75 12.21 -0.02 -6.70
C CYS A 75 13.07 -1.11 -6.05
N ARG A 76 13.36 -2.20 -6.78
CA ARG A 76 14.30 -3.23 -6.31
C ARG A 76 15.72 -2.70 -6.09
N GLN A 77 16.23 -1.89 -7.01
CA GLN A 77 17.58 -1.30 -6.91
C GLN A 77 17.70 -0.30 -5.76
N ALA A 78 16.63 0.44 -5.47
CA ALA A 78 16.53 1.32 -4.30
C ALA A 78 16.45 0.53 -2.98
N GLY A 79 16.29 -0.80 -3.03
CA GLY A 79 16.20 -1.61 -1.82
C GLY A 79 14.90 -1.39 -1.05
N LEU A 80 13.80 -1.12 -1.78
CA LEU A 80 12.47 -0.93 -1.22
C LEU A 80 11.62 -2.18 -1.40
N HIS A 81 10.87 -2.54 -0.37
CA HIS A 81 9.74 -3.44 -0.51
C HIS A 81 8.56 -2.71 -1.16
N TRP A 82 7.63 -3.47 -1.72
CA TRP A 82 6.47 -2.92 -2.41
C TRP A 82 5.20 -3.65 -1.99
N LEU A 83 4.16 -2.89 -1.63
CA LEU A 83 2.84 -3.39 -1.26
C LEU A 83 1.77 -2.76 -2.15
N GLY A 84 1.29 -3.56 -3.09
CA GLY A 84 0.20 -3.18 -3.99
C GLY A 84 -1.15 -3.45 -3.38
N VAL A 85 -2.00 -2.44 -3.37
CA VAL A 85 -3.36 -2.53 -2.85
C VAL A 85 -4.32 -2.13 -3.97
N PRO A 86 -4.84 -3.08 -4.76
CA PRO A 86 -5.64 -2.74 -5.92
C PRO A 86 -6.93 -2.01 -5.55
N GLN A 87 -7.32 -1.06 -6.40
CA GLN A 87 -8.65 -0.46 -6.33
C GLN A 87 -9.74 -1.49 -6.66
N VAL A 88 -10.90 -1.34 -6.02
CA VAL A 88 -12.07 -2.14 -6.36
C VAL A 88 -12.78 -1.48 -7.54
N LEU A 89 -12.56 -1.99 -8.76
CA LEU A 89 -13.02 -1.36 -10.01
C LEU A 89 -14.53 -1.11 -10.10
N LYS A 90 -15.34 -1.89 -9.37
CA LYS A 90 -16.80 -1.73 -9.34
C LYS A 90 -17.28 -0.68 -8.33
N ALA A 91 -16.40 -0.21 -7.45
CA ALA A 91 -16.71 0.76 -6.41
C ALA A 91 -16.58 2.18 -6.95
N ARG A 92 -17.43 3.11 -6.50
CA ARG A 92 -17.36 4.53 -6.90
C ARG A 92 -17.10 5.43 -5.70
N GLY A 93 -16.36 6.51 -5.93
CA GLY A 93 -16.13 7.55 -4.94
C GLY A 93 -15.55 7.01 -3.62
N LYS A 94 -16.23 7.28 -2.50
CA LYS A 94 -15.77 6.92 -1.15
C LYS A 94 -15.73 5.41 -0.90
N GLU A 95 -16.62 4.63 -1.51
CA GLU A 95 -16.67 3.18 -1.32
C GLU A 95 -15.38 2.50 -1.79
N GLY A 96 -14.83 2.95 -2.93
CA GLY A 96 -13.56 2.43 -3.44
C GLY A 96 -12.41 2.67 -2.48
N LYS A 97 -12.34 3.89 -1.93
CA LYS A 97 -11.33 4.28 -0.93
C LYS A 97 -11.46 3.45 0.35
N TRP A 98 -12.68 3.22 0.83
CA TRP A 98 -12.92 2.39 2.01
C TRP A 98 -12.54 0.93 1.79
N ALA A 99 -12.95 0.32 0.67
CA ALA A 99 -12.61 -1.06 0.39
C ALA A 99 -11.09 -1.27 0.25
N GLN A 100 -10.40 -0.30 -0.36
CA GLN A 100 -8.94 -0.31 -0.50
C GLN A 100 -8.25 -0.15 0.88
N THR A 101 -8.69 0.82 1.69
CA THR A 101 -8.16 1.03 3.05
C THR A 101 -8.41 -0.18 3.94
N ASN A 102 -9.61 -0.77 3.90
CA ASN A 102 -9.93 -1.97 4.67
C ASN A 102 -9.08 -3.16 4.25
N SER A 103 -8.86 -3.36 2.94
CA SER A 103 -7.97 -4.42 2.45
C SER A 103 -6.55 -4.25 2.99
N LEU A 104 -6.02 -3.03 2.98
CA LEU A 104 -4.70 -2.75 3.57
C LEU A 104 -4.69 -3.06 5.07
N LEU A 105 -5.64 -2.49 5.83
CA LEU A 105 -5.69 -2.64 7.28
C LEU A 105 -5.84 -4.11 7.71
N SER A 106 -6.66 -4.91 7.03
CA SER A 106 -6.88 -6.32 7.38
C SER A 106 -5.69 -7.22 7.03
N ASN A 107 -4.93 -6.87 5.99
CA ASN A 107 -3.85 -7.71 5.49
C ASN A 107 -2.46 -7.32 6.03
N MET A 108 -2.29 -6.09 6.54
CA MET A 108 -0.99 -5.60 6.99
C MET A 108 -0.36 -6.49 8.08
N ARG A 109 -1.15 -7.02 9.04
CA ARG A 109 -0.68 -8.00 10.03
C ARG A 109 -0.02 -9.26 9.45
N TYR A 110 -0.38 -9.64 8.22
CA TYR A 110 0.19 -10.80 7.52
C TYR A 110 1.32 -10.40 6.57
N ALA A 111 1.28 -9.18 6.02
CA ALA A 111 2.34 -8.65 5.18
C ALA A 111 3.60 -8.30 5.99
N LEU A 112 3.44 -7.81 7.23
CA LEU A 112 4.54 -7.39 8.09
C LEU A 112 5.62 -8.49 8.28
N PRO A 113 5.27 -9.72 8.74
CA PRO A 113 6.29 -10.76 8.91
C PRO A 113 6.99 -11.15 7.61
N VAL A 114 6.31 -11.03 6.46
CA VAL A 114 6.92 -11.30 5.15
C VAL A 114 8.00 -10.27 4.84
N PHE A 115 7.75 -8.99 5.08
CA PHE A 115 8.75 -7.94 4.87
C PHE A 115 9.89 -8.01 5.89
N GLU A 116 9.59 -8.26 7.16
CA GLU A 116 10.61 -8.35 8.22
C GLU A 116 11.56 -9.53 8.04
N SER A 117 11.06 -10.65 7.50
CA SER A 117 11.86 -11.85 7.23
C SER A 117 12.56 -11.84 5.87
N ALA A 118 12.24 -10.86 5.02
CA ALA A 118 12.76 -10.81 3.66
C ALA A 118 14.24 -10.41 3.64
N THR A 119 15.07 -11.25 3.02
CA THR A 119 16.51 -10.97 2.80
C THR A 119 16.77 -10.12 1.56
N SER A 120 15.73 -9.80 0.79
CA SER A 120 15.81 -8.96 -0.40
C SER A 120 14.50 -8.20 -0.65
N PRO A 121 14.53 -7.12 -1.45
CA PRO A 121 13.33 -6.37 -1.84
C PRO A 121 12.24 -7.29 -2.37
N THR A 122 11.09 -7.24 -1.71
CA THR A 122 9.97 -8.17 -1.89
C THR A 122 8.72 -7.39 -2.23
N ALA A 123 7.97 -7.87 -3.23
CA ALA A 123 6.71 -7.28 -3.65
C ALA A 123 5.54 -8.18 -3.24
N ILE A 124 4.54 -7.60 -2.58
CA ILE A 124 3.26 -8.25 -2.26
C ILE A 124 2.16 -7.51 -3.02
N LEU A 125 1.34 -8.25 -3.76
CA LEU A 125 0.13 -7.72 -4.40
C LEU A 125 -1.08 -8.29 -3.69
N LEU A 126 -1.84 -7.44 -3.00
CA LEU A 126 -3.08 -7.84 -2.36
C LEU A 126 -4.17 -8.12 -3.40
N ARG A 127 -5.18 -8.88 -3.00
CA ARG A 127 -6.43 -8.96 -3.75
C ARG A 127 -7.23 -7.66 -3.54
N PRO A 128 -8.05 -7.24 -4.52
CA PRO A 128 -8.99 -6.14 -4.32
C PRO A 128 -9.87 -6.40 -3.10
N GLY A 129 -10.15 -5.34 -2.32
CA GLY A 129 -11.08 -5.43 -1.20
C GLY A 129 -12.51 -5.75 -1.63
N SER A 130 -13.38 -6.01 -0.66
CA SER A 130 -14.81 -6.16 -0.91
C SER A 130 -15.56 -4.87 -0.61
N ILE A 131 -16.53 -4.55 -1.45
CA ILE A 131 -17.56 -3.51 -1.21
C ILE A 131 -18.88 -4.08 -0.71
N LYS A 132 -18.96 -5.41 -0.55
CA LYS A 132 -20.15 -6.11 -0.07
C LYS A 132 -19.85 -6.71 1.29
N LEU A 133 -20.86 -6.70 2.16
CA LEU A 133 -20.84 -7.46 3.40
C LEU A 133 -20.39 -8.91 3.11
N GLN A 134 -19.37 -9.36 3.84
CA GLN A 134 -18.91 -10.74 3.82
C GLN A 134 -19.46 -11.40 5.09
N ALA A 135 -20.73 -11.82 5.04
CA ALA A 135 -21.35 -12.56 6.13
C ALA A 135 -21.09 -14.06 5.94
N GLU A 136 -21.04 -14.78 7.06
CA GLU A 136 -21.03 -16.25 7.05
C GLU A 136 -22.30 -16.81 6.41
N LYS A 137 -22.20 -18.07 5.97
CA LYS A 137 -23.36 -18.79 5.45
C LYS A 137 -24.46 -18.78 6.52
N GLU A 138 -25.70 -18.56 6.09
CA GLU A 138 -26.91 -18.47 6.95
C GLU A 138 -27.09 -17.13 7.71
N PHE A 139 -26.26 -16.10 7.48
CA PHE A 139 -26.44 -14.75 8.02
C PHE A 139 -26.74 -13.69 6.94
N PRO A 140 -27.41 -12.56 7.27
CA PRO A 140 -27.95 -12.21 8.59
C PRO A 140 -29.23 -12.99 8.95
N GLN A 141 -29.44 -13.24 10.24
CA GLN A 141 -30.65 -13.84 10.80
C GLN A 141 -31.40 -12.80 11.64
N LEU A 142 -32.71 -12.99 11.79
CA LEU A 142 -33.49 -12.24 12.78
C LEU A 142 -33.09 -12.74 14.17
N LEU A 143 -32.86 -11.82 15.11
CA LEU A 143 -32.60 -12.12 16.53
C LEU A 143 -33.91 -12.29 17.30
#